data_AF-A0A969GER5-F1
#
_entry.id   AF-A0A969GER5-F1
#
_cell.length_a   1.000
_cell.length_b   1.000
_cell.length_c   1.000
_cell.angle_alpha   90.00
_cell.angle_beta   90.00
_cell.angle_gamma   90.00
#
_symmetry.space_group_name_H-M   'P 1'
#
loop_
_entity.id
_entity.type
_entity.pdbx_description
1 polymer ?
#
loop_
_entity_poly.entity_id
_entity_poly.type
_entity_poly.pdbx_seq_one_letter_code
_entity_poly.pdbx_strand_id
1 'polypeptide(L)'
;MNIWLVMLAGGLITFGMRFSLIYLFGKFEVPETMRKALHYVPPAVLSAIIFPELFIQDGALNFQLTNIRLLAGVIAIITAWISRNILATILVGMTALLILGWIN
;
A
#
# COMPACT_ATOMS: atom_id res chain seq x y z
N MET A 1 2.57 30.44 -6.59
CA MET A 1 3.18 29.26 -7.24
C MET A 1 2.23 28.79 -8.32
N ASN A 2 2.58 28.90 -9.61
CA ASN A 2 1.67 28.52 -10.69
C ASN A 2 1.55 27.00 -10.74
N ILE A 3 0.34 26.46 -10.62
CA ILE A 3 0.03 25.01 -10.62
C ILE A 3 0.66 24.30 -11.82
N TRP A 4 0.70 24.97 -12.98
CA TRP A 4 1.37 24.53 -14.19
C TRP A 4 2.85 24.16 -13.99
N LEU A 5 3.58 24.97 -13.22
CA LEU A 5 5.00 24.77 -12.96
C LEU A 5 5.23 23.56 -12.04
N VAL A 6 4.33 23.36 -11.06
CA VAL A 6 4.36 22.18 -10.17
C VAL A 6 4.05 20.90 -10.94
N MET A 7 3.06 20.92 -11.85
CA MET A 7 2.73 19.76 -12.67
C MET A 7 3.88 19.39 -13.62
N LEU A 8 4.48 20.38 -14.30
CA LEU A 8 5.62 20.16 -15.19
C LEU A 8 6.84 19.63 -14.42
N ALA A 9 7.18 20.26 -13.30
CA ALA A 9 8.29 19.84 -12.46
C ALA A 9 8.07 18.42 -11.90
N GLY A 10 6.89 18.13 -11.36
CA GLY A 10 6.55 16.81 -10.85
C GLY A 10 6.58 15.72 -11.93
N GLY A 11 6.09 16.03 -13.13
CA GLY A 11 6.17 15.16 -14.29
C GLY A 11 7.60 14.86 -14.70
N LEU A 12 8.45 15.89 -14.83
CA LEU A 12 9.87 15.77 -15.15
C LEU A 12 10.64 14.95 -14.09
N ILE A 13 10.39 15.19 -12.81
CA ILE A 13 11.04 14.45 -11.72
C ILE A 13 10.62 12.97 -11.74
N THR A 14 9.32 12.69 -11.86
CA THR A 14 8.81 11.30 -11.91
C THR A 14 9.34 10.56 -13.13
N PHE A 15 9.33 11.23 -14.29
CA PHE A 15 9.86 10.69 -15.53
C PHE A 15 11.37 10.45 -15.42
N GLY A 16 12.12 11.41 -14.90
CA GLY A 16 13.56 11.29 -14.68
C GLY A 16 13.91 10.15 -13.74
N MET A 17 13.17 9.97 -12.64
CA MET A 17 13.38 8.87 -11.71
C MET A 17 13.13 7.50 -12.37
N ARG A 18 12.01 7.35 -13.13
CA ARG A 18 11.73 6.12 -13.88
C ARG A 18 12.75 5.86 -14.99
N PHE A 19 13.11 6.89 -15.76
CA PHE A 19 14.05 6.79 -16.87
C PHE A 19 15.46 6.47 -16.38
N SER A 20 15.89 7.07 -15.27
CA SER A 20 17.18 6.77 -14.64
C SER A 20 17.28 5.31 -14.23
N LEU A 21 16.21 4.73 -13.67
CA LEU A 21 16.18 3.30 -13.33
C LEU A 21 16.31 2.45 -14.61
N ILE A 22 15.47 2.70 -15.62
CA ILE A 22 15.46 1.93 -16.88
C ILE A 22 16.81 2.03 -17.62
N TYR A 23 17.40 3.22 -17.69
CA TYR A 23 18.70 3.44 -18.31
C TYR A 23 19.84 2.74 -17.56
N LEU A 24 19.78 2.73 -16.23
CA LEU A 24 20.74 2.01 -15.38
C LEU A 24 20.65 0.49 -15.60
N PHE A 25 19.44 -0.07 -15.75
CA PHE A 25 19.24 -1.49 -16.11
C PHE A 25 19.77 -1.85 -17.50
N GLY A 26 19.85 -0.88 -18.43
CA GLY A 26 20.31 -1.11 -19.80
C GLY A 26 21.84 -1.06 -19.97
N LYS A 27 22.58 -0.49 -19.01
CA LYS A 27 24.04 -0.31 -19.10
C LYS A 27 24.85 -1.08 -18.06
N PHE A 28 24.26 -1.45 -16.93
CA PHE A 28 24.91 -2.29 -15.91
C PHE A 28 24.18 -3.63 -15.83
N GLU A 29 24.93 -4.73 -15.89
CA GLU A 29 24.41 -6.05 -15.52
C GLU A 29 24.03 -6.00 -14.04
N VAL A 30 22.76 -5.71 -13.78
CA VAL A 30 22.24 -5.56 -12.43
C VAL A 30 22.40 -6.91 -11.72
N PRO A 31 23.09 -6.98 -10.57
CA PRO A 31 23.30 -8.25 -9.89
C PRO A 31 21.95 -8.89 -9.57
N GLU A 32 21.85 -10.20 -9.75
CA GLU A 32 20.61 -10.98 -9.58
C GLU A 32 19.91 -10.71 -8.25
N THR A 33 20.67 -10.42 -7.18
CA THR A 33 20.15 -10.00 -5.87
C THR A 33 19.30 -8.73 -5.93
N MET A 34 19.75 -7.72 -6.68
CA MET A 34 19.03 -6.45 -6.81
C MET A 34 17.76 -6.63 -7.65
N ARG A 35 17.83 -7.36 -8.77
CA ARG A 35 16.65 -7.70 -9.58
C ARG A 35 15.57 -8.40 -8.75
N LYS A 36 15.97 -9.36 -7.91
CA LYS A 36 15.06 -10.03 -6.97
C LYS A 36 14.46 -9.03 -5.97
N ALA A 37 15.28 -8.17 -5.36
CA ALA A 37 14.81 -7.16 -4.41
C ALA A 37 13.77 -6.20 -5.04
N LEU A 38 13.99 -5.76 -6.28
CA LEU A 38 13.06 -4.90 -7.03
C LEU A 38 11.70 -5.54 -7.27
N HIS A 39 11.64 -6.87 -7.44
CA HIS A 39 10.36 -7.59 -7.58
C HIS A 39 9.54 -7.58 -6.28
N TYR A 40 10.20 -7.44 -5.12
CA TYR A 40 9.54 -7.33 -3.81
C TYR A 40 9.15 -5.90 -3.44
N VAL A 41 9.59 -4.89 -4.18
CA VAL A 41 9.24 -3.48 -3.90
C VAL A 41 7.73 -3.25 -3.93
N PRO A 42 6.97 -3.67 -4.97
CA PRO A 42 5.53 -3.45 -5.00
C PRO A 42 4.77 -4.03 -3.80
N PRO A 43 4.92 -5.32 -3.42
CA PRO A 43 4.23 -5.85 -2.26
C PRO A 43 4.73 -5.23 -0.94
N ALA A 44 6.03 -4.94 -0.80
CA ALA A 44 6.57 -4.30 0.40
C ALA A 44 6.00 -2.90 0.62
N VAL A 45 5.88 -2.10 -0.44
CA VAL A 45 5.29 -0.76 -0.38
C VAL A 45 3.81 -0.83 -0.01
N LEU A 46 3.05 -1.75 -0.60
CA LEU A 46 1.64 -1.95 -0.24
C LEU A 46 1.50 -2.33 1.24
N SER A 47 2.31 -3.28 1.74
CA SER A 47 2.31 -3.64 3.16
C SER A 47 2.70 -2.46 4.05
N ALA A 48 3.67 -1.64 3.65
CA ALA A 48 4.11 -0.47 4.41
C ALA A 48 3.07 0.66 4.45
N ILE A 49 2.16 0.74 3.48
CA ILE A 49 1.03 1.68 3.47
C ILE A 49 -0.11 1.15 4.34
N ILE A 50 -0.46 -0.13 4.20
CA ILE A 50 -1.59 -0.74 4.91
C ILE A 50 -1.31 -0.85 6.42
N PHE A 51 -0.08 -1.15 6.82
CA PHE A 51 0.29 -1.31 8.23
C PHE A 51 -0.05 -0.07 9.09
N PRO A 52 0.48 1.13 8.83
CA PRO A 52 0.14 2.30 9.63
C PRO A 52 -1.36 2.63 9.55
N GLU A 53 -2.00 2.38 8.41
CA GLU A 53 -3.43 2.61 8.26
C GLU A 53 -4.27 1.74 9.23
N LEU A 54 -3.83 0.52 9.51
CA LEU A 54 -4.52 -0.39 10.43
C LEU A 54 -4.15 -0.12 11.90
N PHE A 55 -2.88 0.15 12.19
CA PHE A 55 -2.35 0.16 13.56
C PHE A 55 -2.28 1.55 14.22
N ILE A 56 -2.25 2.63 13.43
CA ILE A 56 -2.12 3.99 13.94
C ILE A 56 -3.49 4.68 13.90
N GLN A 57 -4.00 5.02 15.09
CA GLN A 57 -5.19 5.87 15.26
C GLN A 57 -4.80 7.08 16.12
N ASP A 58 -5.15 8.28 15.66
CA ASP A 58 -4.89 9.56 16.35
C ASP A 58 -3.42 9.77 16.79
N GLY A 59 -2.47 9.23 16.01
CA GLY A 59 -1.03 9.37 16.27
C GLY A 59 -0.47 8.43 17.35
N ALA A 60 -1.28 7.52 17.91
CA ALA A 60 -0.84 6.50 18.85
C ALA A 60 -1.03 5.08 18.27
N LEU A 61 -0.15 4.16 18.68
CA LEU A 61 -0.32 2.74 18.37
C LEU A 61 -1.48 2.19 19.21
N ASN A 62 -2.60 1.94 18.55
CA ASN A 62 -3.79 1.43 19.22
C ASN A 62 -3.96 -0.07 18.94
N PHE A 63 -3.33 -0.88 19.78
CA PHE A 63 -3.46 -2.35 19.78
C PHE A 63 -4.73 -2.84 20.51
N GLN A 64 -5.62 -1.95 20.94
CA GLN A 64 -6.84 -2.37 21.62
C GLN A 64 -7.76 -3.06 20.61
N LEU A 65 -8.37 -4.18 21.03
CA LEU A 65 -9.39 -4.89 20.25
C LEU A 65 -10.64 -4.04 19.96
N THR A 66 -10.78 -2.88 20.60
CA THR A 66 -11.80 -1.87 20.31
C THR A 66 -11.51 -1.11 19.00
N ASN A 67 -10.30 -1.20 18.46
CA ASN A 67 -9.96 -0.54 17.20
C ASN A 67 -10.67 -1.23 16.02
N ILE A 68 -11.78 -0.63 15.58
CA ILE A 68 -12.60 -1.09 14.44
C ILE A 68 -11.77 -1.34 13.18
N ARG A 69 -10.78 -0.48 12.89
CA ARG A 69 -9.95 -0.61 11.67
C ARG A 69 -9.07 -1.86 11.74
N LEU A 70 -8.49 -2.13 12.91
CA LEU A 70 -7.70 -3.34 13.14
C LEU A 70 -8.55 -4.60 12.97
N LEU A 71 -9.75 -4.63 13.56
CA LEU A 71 -10.67 -5.78 13.53
C LEU A 71 -11.19 -6.03 12.10
N ALA A 72 -11.59 -4.98 11.38
CA ALA A 72 -11.98 -5.06 9.98
C ALA A 72 -10.81 -5.52 9.08
N GLY A 73 -9.59 -5.05 9.35
CA GLY A 73 -8.38 -5.49 8.65
C GLY A 73 -8.09 -6.98 8.84
N VAL A 74 -8.22 -7.51 10.07
CA VAL A 74 -8.06 -8.94 10.36
C VAL A 74 -9.12 -9.77 9.63
N ILE A 75 -10.38 -9.34 9.65
CA ILE A 75 -11.46 -10.00 8.90
C ILE A 75 -11.15 -10.00 7.40
N ALA A 76 -10.65 -8.89 6.85
CA ALA A 76 -10.28 -8.81 5.44
C ALA A 76 -9.11 -9.76 5.10
N ILE A 77 -8.09 -9.87 5.95
CA ILE A 77 -6.95 -10.78 5.78
C ILE A 77 -7.42 -12.25 5.80
N ILE A 78 -8.26 -12.62 6.76
CA ILE A 78 -8.82 -13.98 6.85
C ILE A 78 -9.64 -14.29 5.60
N THR A 79 -10.48 -13.34 5.17
CA THR A 79 -11.31 -13.52 3.97
C THR A 79 -10.46 -13.63 2.71
N ALA A 80 -9.40 -12.83 2.57
CA ALA A 80 -8.45 -12.92 1.47
C ALA A 80 -7.81 -14.30 1.38
N TRP A 81 -7.45 -14.86 2.54
CA TRP A 81 -6.79 -16.15 2.60
C TRP A 81 -7.72 -17.30 2.19
N ILE A 82 -8.99 -17.25 2.61
CA ILE A 82 -9.98 -18.28 2.31
C ILE A 82 -10.53 -18.15 0.88
N SER A 83 -10.93 -16.95 0.49
CA SER A 83 -11.66 -16.74 -0.77
C SER A 83 -10.76 -16.77 -1.99
N ARG A 84 -9.47 -16.42 -1.85
CA ARG A 84 -8.52 -16.19 -2.96
C ARG A 84 -9.08 -15.27 -4.06
N ASN A 85 -10.14 -14.51 -3.76
CA ASN A 85 -10.84 -13.62 -4.67
C ASN A 85 -10.76 -12.19 -4.12
N ILE A 86 -10.16 -11.31 -4.92
CA ILE A 86 -9.95 -9.90 -4.58
C ILE A 86 -11.30 -9.19 -4.35
N LEU A 87 -12.31 -9.46 -5.18
CA LEU A 87 -13.63 -8.82 -5.06
C LEU A 87 -14.34 -9.21 -3.76
N ALA A 88 -14.29 -10.49 -3.40
CA ALA A 88 -14.88 -10.97 -2.14
C ALA A 88 -14.18 -10.37 -0.93
N THR A 89 -12.86 -10.24 -0.98
CA THR A 89 -12.04 -9.62 0.07
C THR A 89 -12.43 -8.15 0.26
N ILE A 90 -12.55 -7.39 -0.83
CA ILE A 90 -12.94 -5.98 -0.79
C ILE A 90 -14.35 -5.85 -0.23
N LEU A 91 -15.31 -6.63 -0.73
CA LEU A 91 -16.69 -6.57 -0.26
C LEU A 91 -16.81 -6.88 1.23
N VAL A 92 -16.19 -7.96 1.70
CA VAL A 92 -16.26 -8.36 3.12
C VAL A 92 -15.51 -7.39 4.01
N GLY A 93 -14.33 -6.89 3.58
CA GLY A 93 -13.58 -5.89 4.34
C GLY A 93 -14.35 -4.57 4.47
N MET A 94 -14.97 -4.11 3.38
CA MET A 94 -15.78 -2.90 3.38
C MET A 94 -17.04 -3.05 4.22
N THR A 95 -17.77 -4.18 4.12
CA THR A 95 -18.96 -4.41 4.93
C THR A 95 -18.61 -4.53 6.41
N ALA A 96 -17.52 -5.22 6.76
CA ALA A 96 -17.04 -5.30 8.13
C ALA A 96 -16.72 -3.91 8.70
N LEU A 97 -15.99 -3.07 7.94
CA LEU A 97 -15.67 -1.71 8.36
C LEU A 97 -16.93 -0.86 8.55
N LEU A 98 -17.89 -0.93 7.61
CA LEU A 98 -19.15 -0.18 7.71
C LEU A 98 -20.01 -0.62 8.90
N ILE A 99 -20.14 -1.92 9.14
CA ILE A 99 -20.94 -2.45 10.25
C ILE A 99 -20.29 -2.09 11.59
N LEU A 100 -18.98 -2.28 11.72
CA LEU A 100 -18.24 -1.94 12.93
C LEU A 100 -18.21 -0.42 13.18
N GLY A 101 -18.07 0.38 12.11
CA GLY A 101 -18.11 1.84 12.20
C GLY A 101 -19.50 2.41 12.53
N TRP A 102 -20.57 1.67 12.23
CA TRP A 102 -21.94 2.08 12.56
C TRP A 102 -22.34 1.71 14.00
N ILE A 103 -21.67 0.72 14.61
CA ILE A 103 -22.03 0.19 15.94
C ILE A 103 -21.45 0.98 17.11
N ASN A 104 -20.56 1.95 16.84
CA ASN A 104 -19.88 2.81 17.82
C ASN A 104 -20.14 4.28 17.51
#